data_AF-A0A290ZCX8-F1
#
_entry.id   AF-A0A290ZCX8-F1
#
_cell.length_a   1.000
_cell.length_b   1.000
_cell.length_c   1.000
_cell.angle_alpha   90.00
_cell.angle_beta   90.00
_cell.angle_gamma   90.00
#
_symmetry.space_group_name_H-M   'P 1'
#
loop_
_entity.id
_entity.type
_entity.pdbx_description
1 polymer ?
#
loop_
_entity_poly.entity_id
_entity_poly.type
_entity_poly.pdbx_seq_one_letter_code
_entity_poly.pdbx_strand_id
1 'polypeptide(L)'
;MSQNPHLEAAKQALSRLLTSPNPHLNPAEGKRSPTTSPTSPPPTPPTTLIPPTAPTLPITPTPSTTSTPTATSTPTAIPAPIPAPTPVPAPIPVATSAPIAASAPIAGSAANPAPAFEPCSAASPAPDATPAPAPTPTSASVSARAPASPSASARAPVPTHPARPIHPAQPAHPAQPAHPAPHSVQPPHPAQPAHPNLNAIQVANLDPVRLARAYLSRVAEPPAFALSAFVAEVGPVEAARLVQVGDVPVAVAGETEARRHECRAEEDLRLVAGIGGRLVVPEDDEWPSWPFTALANAARHGLRCGLEPLALWVRGDAPLGALVERAVAVVGSRAASGYGLHVAAEFGAGLARAGVTVVSGAAYGIDGAAHRGALGAGGATIAVLACGVDRAYPAGHAALLGRISAQGLVVSEYPPERGPAKHRFLTRNRIIAALGDGTVVVEAGRRSGAKNTAATTAALGRVLMAVPGPVTSHSSLGCHELLRSGEAVPVTSAAEVVESAGRFGADLVVATRRSDDGEPRGEALRVHEALSPTVELTADAVAVESGVEPAHVRALLPQMELVGLASRGHRGWKRSQPGTGCGDA
;
A
#
# COMPACT_ATOMS: atom_id res chain seq x y z
N MET A 1 -12.20 -22.62 45.27
CA MET A 1 -11.63 -23.02 43.95
C MET A 1 -10.11 -22.94 44.05
N SER A 2 -9.37 -23.81 43.35
CA SER A 2 -7.92 -23.90 43.51
C SER A 2 -7.19 -22.71 42.88
N GLN A 3 -6.12 -22.23 43.53
CA GLN A 3 -5.23 -21.21 42.95
C GLN A 3 -4.23 -21.88 42.00
N ASN A 4 -4.01 -21.31 40.83
CA ASN A 4 -3.10 -21.86 39.82
C ASN A 4 -1.64 -21.46 40.15
N PRO A 5 -0.74 -22.39 40.50
CA PRO A 5 0.62 -22.06 40.94
C PRO A 5 1.48 -21.39 39.85
N HIS A 6 1.18 -21.61 38.57
CA HIS A 6 1.91 -20.99 37.47
C HIS A 6 1.68 -19.47 37.39
N LEU A 7 0.50 -18.98 37.80
CA LEU A 7 0.19 -17.55 37.83
C LEU A 7 1.00 -16.81 38.89
N GLU A 8 1.20 -17.42 40.07
CA GLU A 8 1.97 -16.81 41.15
C GLU A 8 3.48 -16.87 40.89
N ALA A 9 3.97 -17.94 40.25
CA ALA A 9 5.33 -18.00 39.74
C ALA A 9 5.62 -16.89 38.71
N ALA A 10 4.68 -16.62 37.79
CA ALA A 10 4.81 -15.55 36.81
C ALA A 10 4.87 -14.15 37.46
N LYS A 11 4.02 -13.87 38.46
CA LYS A 11 4.08 -12.62 39.24
C LYS A 11 5.41 -12.46 39.99
N GLN A 12 5.92 -13.52 40.60
CA GLN A 12 7.21 -13.47 41.31
C GLN A 12 8.39 -13.24 40.36
N ALA A 13 8.36 -13.81 39.16
CA ALA A 13 9.35 -13.53 38.12
C ALA A 13 9.31 -12.06 37.67
N LEU A 14 8.11 -11.52 37.40
CA LEU A 14 7.94 -10.12 37.00
C LEU A 14 8.37 -9.14 38.10
N SER A 15 8.07 -9.45 39.36
CA SER A 15 8.48 -8.64 40.51
C SER A 15 10.01 -8.57 40.67
N ARG A 16 10.74 -9.66 40.42
CA ARG A 16 12.22 -9.69 40.44
C ARG A 16 12.82 -8.87 39.30
N LEU A 17 12.22 -8.90 38.11
CA LEU A 17 12.62 -8.06 36.97
C LEU A 17 12.45 -6.55 37.25
N LEU A 18 11.45 -6.17 38.04
CA LEU A 18 11.16 -4.77 38.38
C LEU A 18 11.92 -4.23 39.61
N THR A 19 12.67 -5.08 40.33
CA THR A 19 13.34 -4.71 41.60
C THR A 19 14.85 -4.88 41.60
N SER A 20 15.46 -5.36 40.51
CA SER A 20 16.92 -5.45 40.40
C SER A 20 17.55 -4.10 40.00
N PRO A 21 18.44 -3.51 40.81
CA PRO A 21 19.11 -2.25 40.47
C PRO A 21 20.16 -2.46 39.35
N ASN A 22 20.19 -1.53 38.40
CA ASN A 22 21.11 -1.57 37.26
C ASN A 22 22.45 -0.89 37.63
N PRO A 23 23.60 -1.59 37.58
CA PRO A 23 24.91 -0.97 37.87
C PRO A 23 25.36 -0.06 36.72
N HIS A 24 26.22 0.92 37.06
CA HIS A 24 26.78 1.94 36.15
C HIS A 24 25.82 3.03 35.64
N LEU A 25 25.46 3.97 36.51
CA LEU A 25 25.40 5.40 36.18
C LEU A 25 25.61 6.22 37.48
N ASN A 26 26.73 6.93 37.59
CA ASN A 26 27.16 7.60 38.83
C ASN A 26 27.11 9.14 38.69
N PRO A 27 26.29 9.87 39.45
CA PRO A 27 26.08 11.31 39.21
C PRO A 27 26.81 12.25 40.20
N ALA A 28 27.32 13.34 39.63
CA ALA A 28 27.46 14.70 40.21
C ALA A 28 28.34 14.97 41.46
N GLU A 29 29.42 15.74 41.22
CA GLU A 29 29.92 16.86 42.06
C GLU A 29 30.89 17.69 41.18
N GLY A 30 31.17 18.98 41.37
CA GLY A 30 30.67 20.01 42.30
C GLY A 30 30.91 21.42 41.72
N LYS A 31 30.59 22.51 42.44
CA LYS A 31 30.69 23.91 41.93
C LYS A 31 31.84 24.72 42.57
N ARG A 32 32.33 25.73 41.81
CA ARG A 32 33.09 26.94 42.21
C ARG A 32 34.62 26.87 42.39
N SER A 33 35.30 27.41 41.38
CA SER A 33 36.21 28.59 41.48
C SER A 33 37.64 28.41 42.02
N PRO A 34 38.59 29.33 41.68
CA PRO A 34 40.01 28.97 41.57
C PRO A 34 40.97 29.76 42.49
N THR A 35 42.22 29.27 42.57
CA THR A 35 43.39 30.01 43.06
C THR A 35 44.64 29.75 42.21
N THR A 36 45.43 30.81 41.99
CA THR A 36 46.87 30.82 41.64
C THR A 36 47.37 30.01 40.43
N SER A 37 47.43 30.69 39.27
CA SER A 37 48.59 30.68 38.37
C SER A 37 49.79 31.42 39.03
N PRO A 38 51.02 31.55 38.44
CA PRO A 38 51.42 31.29 37.05
C PRO A 38 52.81 30.64 36.79
N THR A 39 53.07 30.15 35.57
CA THR A 39 54.39 30.29 34.92
C THR A 39 54.33 30.27 33.37
N SER A 40 54.49 31.46 32.76
CA SER A 40 55.13 31.76 31.46
C SER A 40 54.69 31.13 30.09
N PRO A 41 55.02 31.76 28.94
CA PRO A 41 54.30 31.60 27.66
C PRO A 41 55.19 31.06 26.48
N PRO A 42 54.69 30.96 25.22
CA PRO A 42 55.26 30.08 24.17
C PRO A 42 56.02 30.81 23.02
N PRO A 43 56.58 30.06 22.06
CA PRO A 43 56.93 30.54 20.71
C PRO A 43 55.96 30.04 19.61
N THR A 44 55.90 30.77 18.49
CA THR A 44 55.11 30.48 17.27
C THR A 44 55.85 29.62 16.24
N PRO A 45 55.15 29.01 15.25
CA PRO A 45 55.74 28.05 14.30
C PRO A 45 56.45 28.70 13.08
N PRO A 46 57.40 27.99 12.44
CA PRO A 46 58.02 28.38 11.17
C PRO A 46 57.31 27.81 9.93
N THR A 47 57.65 28.33 8.75
CA THR A 47 57.02 28.01 7.45
C THR A 47 58.05 27.59 6.39
N THR A 48 57.61 26.83 5.37
CA THR A 48 58.23 26.62 4.03
C THR A 48 59.54 25.81 3.89
N LEU A 49 59.48 24.68 3.18
CA LEU A 49 59.96 24.54 1.78
C LEU A 49 59.52 23.19 1.15
N ILE A 50 59.88 22.92 -0.12
CA ILE A 50 59.11 22.05 -1.06
C ILE A 50 59.96 20.85 -1.64
N PRO A 51 59.62 20.17 -2.78
CA PRO A 51 59.25 18.74 -2.86
C PRO A 51 60.35 17.80 -3.42
N PRO A 52 59.98 16.55 -3.79
CA PRO A 52 60.24 16.15 -5.19
C PRO A 52 59.07 15.49 -5.96
N THR A 53 58.95 15.93 -7.21
CA THR A 53 58.54 15.28 -8.48
C THR A 53 57.71 13.97 -8.53
N ALA A 54 56.70 13.97 -9.40
CA ALA A 54 56.15 12.79 -10.09
C ALA A 54 56.24 12.97 -11.62
N PRO A 55 56.36 11.90 -12.44
CA PRO A 55 56.66 12.02 -13.88
C PRO A 55 55.42 12.20 -14.78
N THR A 56 55.57 13.05 -15.79
CA THR A 56 54.63 13.20 -16.92
C THR A 56 55.29 12.69 -18.20
N LEU A 57 54.53 12.03 -19.09
CA LEU A 57 54.97 11.67 -20.45
C LEU A 57 54.14 12.39 -21.53
N PRO A 58 54.69 12.59 -22.75
CA PRO A 58 54.38 13.79 -23.55
C PRO A 58 53.36 13.60 -24.68
N ILE A 59 52.96 14.73 -25.26
CA ILE A 59 52.15 14.86 -26.48
C ILE A 59 53.08 15.19 -27.67
N THR A 60 52.85 14.59 -28.84
CA THR A 60 53.27 15.15 -30.15
C THR A 60 52.18 14.97 -31.22
N PRO A 61 51.97 15.91 -32.15
CA PRO A 61 50.86 15.90 -33.12
C PRO A 61 51.28 15.75 -34.60
N THR A 62 50.30 15.63 -35.52
CA THR A 62 50.19 16.15 -36.93
C THR A 62 49.23 15.25 -37.77
N PRO A 63 48.75 15.64 -38.98
CA PRO A 63 47.94 16.83 -39.26
C PRO A 63 46.72 16.58 -40.22
N SER A 64 45.90 17.62 -40.47
CA SER A 64 44.87 17.73 -41.56
C SER A 64 43.55 16.94 -41.37
N THR A 65 42.38 17.33 -41.92
CA THR A 65 42.00 18.44 -42.83
C THR A 65 40.67 19.15 -42.43
N THR A 66 40.64 20.46 -42.68
CA THR A 66 39.52 21.31 -43.18
C THR A 66 38.06 20.84 -43.11
N SER A 67 37.21 21.57 -42.38
CA SER A 67 36.05 22.30 -42.98
C SER A 67 35.33 23.23 -41.99
N THR A 68 34.97 24.42 -42.46
CA THR A 68 34.10 25.42 -41.82
C THR A 68 32.89 25.66 -42.74
N PRO A 69 31.73 26.09 -42.23
CA PRO A 69 31.51 27.54 -42.18
C PRO A 69 30.69 28.08 -40.98
N THR A 70 31.16 29.22 -40.49
CA THR A 70 30.38 30.44 -40.17
C THR A 70 29.01 30.33 -39.47
N ALA A 71 28.94 30.84 -38.24
CA ALA A 71 27.71 31.34 -37.62
C ALA A 71 27.87 32.84 -37.27
N THR A 72 26.94 33.67 -37.71
CA THR A 72 26.95 35.14 -37.51
C THR A 72 26.21 35.52 -36.23
N SER A 73 26.67 36.56 -35.54
CA SER A 73 26.15 37.00 -34.24
C SER A 73 25.03 38.04 -34.33
N THR A 74 24.09 38.00 -33.38
CA THR A 74 23.41 39.17 -32.77
C THR A 74 22.72 38.75 -31.45
N PRO A 75 22.53 39.65 -30.47
CA PRO A 75 22.24 39.26 -29.07
C PRO A 75 20.77 39.43 -28.64
N THR A 76 20.37 38.78 -27.54
CA THR A 76 19.11 39.04 -26.82
C THR A 76 19.24 38.88 -25.30
N ALA A 77 18.85 39.93 -24.57
CA ALA A 77 18.42 40.06 -23.16
C ALA A 77 19.00 39.15 -22.04
N ILE A 78 19.53 39.81 -21.01
CA ILE A 78 19.76 39.25 -19.66
C ILE A 78 18.45 39.35 -18.83
N PRO A 79 17.99 38.28 -18.15
CA PRO A 79 16.91 38.37 -17.16
C PRO A 79 17.42 38.87 -15.79
N ALA A 80 16.61 39.69 -15.10
CA ALA A 80 16.95 40.31 -13.82
C ALA A 80 16.95 39.31 -12.63
N PRO A 81 17.69 39.60 -11.53
CA PRO A 81 17.75 38.73 -10.35
C PRO A 81 16.43 38.71 -9.54
N ILE A 82 16.19 37.58 -8.88
CA ILE A 82 15.00 37.32 -8.06
C ILE A 82 15.17 37.96 -6.66
N PRO A 83 14.15 38.65 -6.10
CA PRO A 83 14.22 39.22 -4.76
C PRO A 83 14.18 38.14 -3.66
N ALA A 84 14.85 38.41 -2.54
CA ALA A 84 14.91 37.52 -1.38
C ALA A 84 13.56 37.47 -0.60
N PRO A 85 13.24 36.35 0.07
CA PRO A 85 12.01 36.22 0.86
C PRO A 85 12.04 37.09 2.13
N THR A 86 10.88 37.61 2.51
CA THR A 86 10.66 38.37 3.75
C THR A 86 10.57 37.47 4.99
N PRO A 87 10.94 37.96 6.19
CA PRO A 87 10.90 37.18 7.42
C PRO A 87 9.46 36.95 7.92
N VAL A 88 9.23 35.78 8.53
CA VAL A 88 7.96 35.38 9.15
C VAL A 88 7.87 35.98 10.57
N PRO A 89 6.72 36.55 10.99
CA PRO A 89 6.56 37.06 12.36
C PRO A 89 6.48 35.93 13.39
N ALA A 90 6.96 36.20 14.61
CA ALA A 90 6.97 35.25 15.72
C ALA A 90 5.56 34.96 16.28
N PRO A 91 5.31 33.77 16.86
CA PRO A 91 4.01 33.42 17.43
C PRO A 91 3.72 34.18 18.73
N ILE A 92 2.43 34.51 18.92
CA ILE A 92 1.90 35.13 20.15
C ILE A 92 1.77 34.04 21.23
N PRO A 93 2.16 34.29 22.49
CA PRO A 93 2.01 33.32 23.57
C PRO A 93 0.52 33.12 23.94
N VAL A 94 0.08 31.86 23.96
CA VAL A 94 -1.25 31.48 24.48
C VAL A 94 -1.17 31.40 26.01
N ALA A 95 -2.09 32.07 26.70
CA ALA A 95 -2.14 32.07 28.16
C ALA A 95 -2.61 30.73 28.73
N THR A 96 -1.92 30.23 29.74
CA THR A 96 -2.32 29.05 30.52
C THR A 96 -3.48 29.39 31.47
N SER A 97 -4.54 28.59 31.43
CA SER A 97 -5.61 28.58 32.44
C SER A 97 -5.64 27.24 33.16
N ALA A 98 -5.88 27.27 34.47
CA ALA A 98 -5.83 26.11 35.39
C ALA A 98 -7.11 25.25 35.33
N PRO A 99 -7.12 24.01 35.86
CA PRO A 99 -8.22 23.08 35.66
C PRO A 99 -9.46 23.42 36.51
N ILE A 100 -10.65 23.12 35.95
CA ILE A 100 -11.92 23.13 36.70
C ILE A 100 -12.11 21.77 37.38
N ALA A 101 -12.58 21.79 38.63
CA ALA A 101 -12.69 20.61 39.48
C ALA A 101 -13.86 19.69 39.11
N ALA A 102 -13.76 18.42 39.50
CA ALA A 102 -14.84 17.45 39.38
C ALA A 102 -16.02 17.78 40.30
N SER A 103 -17.23 17.38 39.88
CA SER A 103 -18.45 17.40 40.69
C SER A 103 -19.11 16.02 40.66
N ALA A 104 -19.66 15.60 41.81
CA ALA A 104 -20.25 14.28 42.04
C ALA A 104 -21.72 14.20 41.54
N PRO A 105 -22.34 13.00 41.45
CA PRO A 105 -23.54 12.80 40.65
C PRO A 105 -24.84 13.28 41.31
N ILE A 106 -25.80 13.65 40.46
CA ILE A 106 -27.22 13.82 40.83
C ILE A 106 -27.95 12.51 40.49
N ALA A 107 -28.81 12.04 41.39
CA ALA A 107 -29.51 10.77 41.26
C ALA A 107 -30.92 10.91 40.67
N GLY A 108 -31.31 9.92 39.86
CA GLY A 108 -32.70 9.46 39.73
C GLY A 108 -33.73 10.37 39.08
N SER A 109 -33.99 10.14 37.79
CA SER A 109 -35.34 10.32 37.22
C SER A 109 -35.65 9.13 36.29
N ALA A 110 -36.93 8.84 36.07
CA ALA A 110 -37.39 7.59 35.47
C ALA A 110 -37.14 7.53 33.94
N ALA A 111 -36.80 6.34 33.45
CA ALA A 111 -36.66 6.09 32.02
C ALA A 111 -38.06 6.01 31.36
N ASN A 112 -38.35 6.94 30.45
CA ASN A 112 -39.31 6.71 29.38
C ASN A 112 -38.62 5.91 28.26
N PRO A 113 -39.32 5.02 27.56
CA PRO A 113 -38.78 4.37 26.36
C PRO A 113 -38.52 5.41 25.27
N ALA A 114 -37.38 5.30 24.58
CA ALA A 114 -37.11 6.14 23.42
C ALA A 114 -38.12 5.82 22.29
N PRO A 115 -38.59 6.84 21.53
CA PRO A 115 -39.45 6.60 20.38
C PRO A 115 -38.71 5.80 19.31
N ALA A 116 -39.43 4.92 18.61
CA ALA A 116 -38.84 4.11 17.55
C ALA A 116 -38.40 4.98 16.35
N PHE A 117 -37.37 4.52 15.64
CA PHE A 117 -37.00 5.04 14.33
C PHE A 117 -38.10 4.66 13.33
N GLU A 118 -39.00 5.58 13.00
CA GLU A 118 -40.02 5.33 11.98
C GLU A 118 -39.40 5.36 10.57
N PRO A 119 -39.56 4.29 9.76
CA PRO A 119 -39.12 4.31 8.37
C PRO A 119 -40.01 5.26 7.55
N CYS A 120 -39.38 6.14 6.75
CA CYS A 120 -40.10 7.16 6.01
C CYS A 120 -40.95 6.55 4.88
N SER A 121 -42.27 6.49 5.08
CA SER A 121 -43.21 6.06 4.05
C SER A 121 -43.14 6.98 2.82
N ALA A 122 -43.03 6.40 1.63
CA ALA A 122 -42.98 7.14 0.38
C ALA A 122 -44.27 7.95 0.17
N ALA A 123 -44.17 9.28 0.21
CA ALA A 123 -45.29 10.16 -0.08
C ALA A 123 -45.75 9.99 -1.53
N SER A 124 -46.99 9.52 -1.72
CA SER A 124 -47.61 9.45 -3.05
C SER A 124 -47.90 10.86 -3.59
N PRO A 125 -47.74 11.11 -4.90
CA PRO A 125 -47.92 12.44 -5.47
C PRO A 125 -49.39 12.89 -5.45
N ALA A 126 -49.62 14.13 -5.06
CA ALA A 126 -50.91 14.82 -5.27
C ALA A 126 -51.05 15.27 -6.74
N PRO A 127 -52.28 15.40 -7.28
CA PRO A 127 -52.51 15.42 -8.72
C PRO A 127 -52.36 16.78 -9.41
N ASP A 128 -52.15 16.69 -10.73
CA ASP A 128 -52.22 17.68 -11.82
C ASP A 128 -52.40 19.18 -11.51
N ALA A 129 -51.42 19.96 -12.00
CA ALA A 129 -51.60 21.36 -12.37
C ALA A 129 -51.17 21.57 -13.83
N THR A 130 -52.13 21.88 -14.71
CA THR A 130 -51.96 21.93 -16.17
C THR A 130 -51.04 23.09 -16.63
N PRO A 131 -50.10 22.87 -17.58
CA PRO A 131 -49.21 23.93 -18.08
C PRO A 131 -49.88 24.88 -19.08
N ALA A 132 -49.40 26.12 -19.13
CA ALA A 132 -49.73 27.14 -20.15
C ALA A 132 -48.47 27.55 -20.94
N PRO A 133 -48.59 28.03 -22.20
CA PRO A 133 -47.58 27.74 -23.23
C PRO A 133 -46.50 28.83 -23.47
N ALA A 134 -45.39 28.41 -24.09
CA ALA A 134 -44.32 29.29 -24.57
C ALA A 134 -44.65 29.92 -25.96
N PRO A 135 -44.29 31.20 -26.20
CA PRO A 135 -44.56 31.88 -27.48
C PRO A 135 -43.32 32.00 -28.40
N THR A 136 -43.48 31.65 -29.68
CA THR A 136 -42.60 32.02 -30.82
C THR A 136 -43.41 31.90 -32.13
N PRO A 137 -42.98 32.51 -33.26
CA PRO A 137 -42.26 33.78 -33.45
C PRO A 137 -42.94 34.70 -34.50
N THR A 138 -42.54 35.99 -34.57
CA THR A 138 -42.91 36.88 -35.70
C THR A 138 -41.76 37.82 -36.09
N SER A 139 -41.73 38.27 -37.35
CA SER A 139 -40.62 38.97 -38.00
C SER A 139 -40.91 40.45 -38.32
N ALA A 140 -39.86 41.29 -38.38
CA ALA A 140 -39.57 42.17 -39.53
C ALA A 140 -38.28 43.04 -39.37
N SER A 141 -37.58 43.22 -40.49
CA SER A 141 -36.56 44.23 -40.88
C SER A 141 -36.37 45.50 -40.03
N VAL A 142 -35.14 46.01 -39.87
CA VAL A 142 -34.47 47.07 -40.70
C VAL A 142 -33.04 47.30 -40.09
N SER A 143 -31.89 47.51 -40.76
CA SER A 143 -31.52 47.68 -42.19
C SER A 143 -29.99 47.44 -42.46
N ALA A 144 -29.43 48.14 -43.47
CA ALA A 144 -28.06 48.27 -44.01
C ALA A 144 -26.88 48.42 -43.00
N ARG A 145 -25.59 48.23 -43.37
CA ARG A 145 -24.92 48.41 -44.69
C ARG A 145 -23.56 47.67 -44.79
N ALA A 146 -23.18 47.19 -45.98
CA ALA A 146 -21.82 46.71 -46.33
C ALA A 146 -21.12 47.67 -47.32
N PRO A 147 -19.77 47.69 -47.41
CA PRO A 147 -18.98 46.90 -48.39
C PRO A 147 -17.59 46.44 -47.82
N ALA A 148 -16.66 45.76 -48.50
CA ALA A 148 -16.66 44.75 -49.60
C ALA A 148 -15.27 44.03 -49.61
N SER A 149 -15.14 42.89 -50.31
CA SER A 149 -13.90 42.09 -50.51
C SER A 149 -13.08 42.57 -51.74
N PRO A 150 -12.01 41.89 -52.26
CA PRO A 150 -11.26 40.71 -51.78
C PRO A 150 -9.70 40.81 -51.92
N SER A 151 -8.97 39.75 -51.52
CA SER A 151 -7.71 39.29 -52.17
C SER A 151 -7.36 37.85 -51.75
N ALA A 152 -6.52 37.13 -52.51
CA ALA A 152 -6.13 35.74 -52.25
C ALA A 152 -4.73 35.39 -52.80
N SER A 153 -4.00 34.44 -52.16
CA SER A 153 -2.93 33.67 -52.83
C SER A 153 -2.44 32.43 -52.04
N ALA A 154 -1.74 31.54 -52.76
CA ALA A 154 -0.72 30.58 -52.33
C ALA A 154 -1.06 29.39 -51.38
N ARG A 155 -1.12 28.21 -52.00
CA ARG A 155 -0.76 26.85 -51.48
C ARG A 155 0.80 26.76 -51.39
N ALA A 156 1.52 25.78 -50.84
CA ALA A 156 1.34 24.40 -50.33
C ALA A 156 2.61 24.02 -49.50
N PRO A 157 3.00 22.75 -49.25
CA PRO A 157 2.28 21.46 -49.17
C PRO A 157 2.51 20.71 -47.82
N VAL A 158 1.92 19.52 -47.67
CA VAL A 158 2.19 18.54 -46.59
C VAL A 158 2.68 17.22 -47.21
N PRO A 159 3.71 16.54 -46.67
CA PRO A 159 4.24 15.32 -47.27
C PRO A 159 3.42 14.05 -46.96
N THR A 160 3.17 13.26 -48.01
CA THR A 160 2.94 11.80 -47.94
C THR A 160 4.26 11.11 -48.37
N HIS A 161 4.52 9.79 -48.25
CA HIS A 161 3.70 8.58 -48.07
C HIS A 161 4.63 7.51 -47.37
N PRO A 162 4.45 6.14 -47.37
CA PRO A 162 3.69 5.26 -48.29
C PRO A 162 2.75 4.24 -47.61
N ALA A 163 2.07 3.44 -48.44
CA ALA A 163 1.15 2.37 -48.04
C ALA A 163 1.82 0.97 -47.99
N ARG A 164 1.09 -0.02 -47.46
CA ARG A 164 1.52 -1.42 -47.31
C ARG A 164 1.10 -2.26 -48.53
N PRO A 165 1.87 -3.27 -49.00
CA PRO A 165 1.53 -4.04 -50.20
C PRO A 165 0.26 -4.91 -50.05
N ILE A 166 -0.41 -5.13 -51.19
CA ILE A 166 -1.54 -6.06 -51.34
C ILE A 166 -1.09 -7.19 -52.27
N HIS A 167 -1.34 -8.46 -51.91
CA HIS A 167 -1.08 -9.61 -52.78
C HIS A 167 -2.29 -9.93 -53.68
N PRO A 168 -2.07 -10.46 -54.90
CA PRO A 168 -3.13 -10.75 -55.87
C PRO A 168 -3.91 -12.03 -55.53
N ALA A 169 -5.13 -12.15 -56.07
CA ALA A 169 -6.00 -13.31 -55.88
C ALA A 169 -6.52 -13.86 -57.22
N GLN A 170 -6.52 -15.19 -57.37
CA GLN A 170 -7.14 -15.99 -58.43
C GLN A 170 -7.10 -17.48 -58.01
N PRO A 171 -7.94 -18.37 -58.58
CA PRO A 171 -9.33 -18.20 -59.03
C PRO A 171 -10.29 -19.14 -58.24
N ALA A 172 -11.58 -19.21 -58.59
CA ALA A 172 -12.58 -19.99 -57.85
C ALA A 172 -13.26 -21.09 -58.70
N HIS A 173 -13.48 -22.28 -58.11
CA HIS A 173 -14.47 -23.32 -58.45
C HIS A 173 -14.33 -24.51 -57.48
N PRO A 174 -15.33 -25.39 -57.31
CA PRO A 174 -16.79 -25.19 -57.31
C PRO A 174 -17.42 -25.61 -55.95
N ALA A 175 -18.74 -25.48 -55.79
CA ALA A 175 -19.44 -25.92 -54.59
C ALA A 175 -19.70 -27.44 -54.55
N GLN A 176 -19.69 -28.04 -53.36
CA GLN A 176 -20.13 -29.42 -53.09
C GLN A 176 -21.16 -29.45 -51.93
N PRO A 177 -22.03 -30.48 -51.87
CA PRO A 177 -23.23 -30.45 -51.01
C PRO A 177 -22.94 -30.75 -49.53
N ALA A 178 -23.86 -30.29 -48.67
CA ALA A 178 -23.78 -30.50 -47.23
C ALA A 178 -24.14 -31.93 -46.82
N HIS A 179 -23.32 -32.54 -45.95
CA HIS A 179 -23.67 -33.71 -45.16
C HIS A 179 -24.06 -33.28 -43.73
N PRO A 180 -25.03 -33.95 -43.08
CA PRO A 180 -25.46 -33.60 -41.73
C PRO A 180 -24.42 -34.00 -40.66
N ALA A 181 -24.22 -33.15 -39.66
CA ALA A 181 -23.40 -33.45 -38.50
C ALA A 181 -24.11 -34.45 -37.55
N PRO A 182 -23.38 -35.36 -36.87
CA PRO A 182 -23.98 -36.32 -35.95
C PRO A 182 -24.48 -35.66 -34.66
N HIS A 183 -25.51 -36.25 -34.04
CA HIS A 183 -26.06 -35.79 -32.77
C HIS A 183 -25.12 -36.09 -31.59
N SER A 184 -24.40 -35.07 -31.10
CA SER A 184 -23.71 -35.12 -29.82
C SER A 184 -24.72 -35.01 -28.68
N VAL A 185 -25.11 -36.15 -28.09
CA VAL A 185 -25.94 -36.18 -26.88
C VAL A 185 -25.13 -35.62 -25.71
N GLN A 186 -25.54 -34.45 -25.22
CA GLN A 186 -24.91 -33.80 -24.06
C GLN A 186 -25.34 -34.53 -22.78
N PRO A 187 -24.40 -35.01 -21.93
CA PRO A 187 -24.77 -35.65 -20.67
C PRO A 187 -25.46 -34.64 -19.73
N PRO A 188 -26.39 -35.09 -18.87
CA PRO A 188 -27.08 -34.19 -17.95
C PRO A 188 -26.06 -33.53 -17.00
N HIS A 189 -26.19 -32.21 -16.80
CA HIS A 189 -25.42 -31.52 -15.78
C HIS A 189 -25.65 -32.17 -14.41
N PRO A 190 -24.60 -32.39 -13.59
CA PRO A 190 -24.80 -32.77 -12.20
C PRO A 190 -25.63 -31.68 -11.52
N ALA A 191 -26.65 -32.09 -10.76
CA ALA A 191 -27.55 -31.15 -10.10
C ALA A 191 -26.75 -30.19 -9.21
N GLN A 192 -27.00 -28.89 -9.37
CA GLN A 192 -26.45 -27.88 -8.47
C GLN A 192 -26.89 -28.22 -7.04
N PRO A 193 -25.98 -28.20 -6.04
CA PRO A 193 -26.40 -28.31 -4.65
C PRO A 193 -27.37 -27.17 -4.36
N ALA A 194 -28.54 -27.50 -3.81
CA ALA A 194 -29.61 -26.53 -3.60
C ALA A 194 -29.13 -25.43 -2.64
N HIS A 195 -28.82 -24.26 -3.19
CA HIS A 195 -28.51 -23.08 -2.38
C HIS A 195 -29.71 -22.79 -1.47
N PRO A 196 -29.52 -22.63 -0.14
CA PRO A 196 -30.60 -22.15 0.71
C PRO A 196 -31.06 -20.78 0.21
N ASN A 197 -32.36 -20.52 0.23
CA ASN A 197 -32.96 -19.34 -0.40
C ASN A 197 -32.36 -18.03 0.16
N LEU A 198 -31.46 -17.41 -0.61
CA LEU A 198 -30.92 -16.06 -0.36
C LEU A 198 -31.86 -14.94 -0.87
N ASN A 199 -33.15 -15.25 -1.03
CA ASN A 199 -34.20 -14.28 -1.33
C ASN A 199 -34.96 -13.93 -0.05
N ALA A 200 -35.24 -12.63 0.10
CA ALA A 200 -35.79 -12.00 1.32
C ALA A 200 -34.85 -12.03 2.54
N ILE A 201 -33.92 -11.06 2.58
CA ILE A 201 -33.67 -10.34 3.83
C ILE A 201 -35.04 -9.91 4.38
N GLN A 202 -35.32 -10.17 5.65
CA GLN A 202 -36.56 -9.69 6.27
C GLN A 202 -36.48 -8.18 6.51
N VAL A 203 -36.81 -7.42 5.46
CA VAL A 203 -36.89 -5.95 5.45
C VAL A 203 -37.78 -5.39 6.58
N ALA A 204 -38.72 -6.21 7.08
CA ALA A 204 -39.60 -5.91 8.21
C ALA A 204 -38.91 -5.83 9.59
N ASN A 205 -37.60 -6.10 9.71
CA ASN A 205 -36.88 -6.03 10.98
C ASN A 205 -35.42 -5.55 10.80
N LEU A 206 -35.24 -4.46 10.03
CA LEU A 206 -33.93 -3.82 9.86
C LEU A 206 -33.49 -3.13 11.16
N ASP A 207 -32.29 -3.46 11.61
CA ASP A 207 -31.65 -2.87 12.79
C ASP A 207 -31.56 -1.32 12.69
N PRO A 208 -32.13 -0.57 13.66
CA PRO A 208 -32.05 0.89 13.70
C PRO A 208 -30.61 1.43 13.70
N VAL A 209 -29.65 0.71 14.29
CA VAL A 209 -28.23 1.12 14.28
C VAL A 209 -27.68 1.05 12.86
N ARG A 210 -27.89 -0.06 12.14
CA ARG A 210 -27.46 -0.20 10.74
C ARG A 210 -28.17 0.77 9.79
N LEU A 211 -29.45 1.08 10.02
CA LEU A 211 -30.19 2.11 9.26
C LEU A 211 -29.59 3.50 9.48
N ALA A 212 -29.30 3.85 10.73
CA ALA A 212 -28.65 5.11 11.07
C ALA A 212 -27.22 5.20 10.49
N ARG A 213 -26.41 4.15 10.63
CA ARG A 213 -25.07 4.02 10.05
C ARG A 213 -25.08 4.18 8.52
N ALA A 214 -26.05 3.56 7.83
CA ALA A 214 -26.24 3.70 6.39
C ALA A 214 -26.52 5.17 6.01
N TYR A 215 -27.52 5.80 6.64
CA TYR A 215 -27.87 7.21 6.43
C TYR A 215 -26.67 8.15 6.68
N LEU A 216 -25.99 8.01 7.81
CA LEU A 216 -24.85 8.85 8.19
C LEU A 216 -23.67 8.73 7.20
N SER A 217 -23.43 7.53 6.66
CA SER A 217 -22.42 7.31 5.62
C SER A 217 -22.76 7.98 4.27
N ARG A 218 -24.03 8.30 4.02
CA ARG A 218 -24.49 8.97 2.79
C ARG A 218 -24.44 10.50 2.88
N VAL A 219 -24.90 11.05 4.01
CA VAL A 219 -25.04 12.50 4.15
C VAL A 219 -23.70 13.21 4.36
N ALA A 220 -22.74 12.57 5.03
CA ALA A 220 -21.40 13.13 5.20
C ALA A 220 -20.46 12.81 4.01
N GLU A 221 -19.39 13.58 3.89
CA GLU A 221 -18.27 13.30 2.98
C GLU A 221 -17.02 12.94 3.80
N PRO A 222 -16.52 11.69 3.74
CA PRO A 222 -15.34 11.29 4.51
C PRO A 222 -14.06 12.08 4.16
N PRO A 223 -13.21 12.43 5.14
CA PRO A 223 -13.37 12.21 6.59
C PRO A 223 -14.26 13.30 7.24
N ALA A 224 -15.27 12.88 8.02
CA ALA A 224 -16.21 13.76 8.71
C ALA A 224 -15.92 13.78 10.22
N PHE A 225 -15.17 14.79 10.66
CA PHE A 225 -14.61 14.88 12.03
C PHE A 225 -15.67 15.27 13.06
N ALA A 226 -16.49 16.27 12.75
CA ALA A 226 -17.53 16.72 13.65
C ALA A 226 -18.61 15.63 13.81
N LEU A 227 -19.04 15.02 12.71
CA LEU A 227 -20.02 13.94 12.77
C LEU A 227 -19.45 12.69 13.47
N SER A 228 -18.20 12.31 13.23
CA SER A 228 -17.59 11.16 13.91
C SER A 228 -17.50 11.36 15.42
N ALA A 229 -17.20 12.58 15.88
CA ALA A 229 -17.22 12.91 17.31
C ALA A 229 -18.65 12.88 17.88
N PHE A 230 -19.61 13.48 17.17
CA PHE A 230 -21.01 13.54 17.59
C PHE A 230 -21.66 12.15 17.68
N VAL A 231 -21.39 11.25 16.72
CA VAL A 231 -21.84 9.85 16.75
C VAL A 231 -21.26 9.08 17.93
N ALA A 232 -20.04 9.40 18.38
CA ALA A 232 -19.44 8.82 19.58
C ALA A 232 -19.99 9.42 20.89
N GLU A 233 -20.61 10.61 20.84
CA GLU A 233 -21.21 11.30 21.98
C GLU A 233 -22.67 10.88 22.23
N VAL A 234 -23.53 10.93 21.19
CA VAL A 234 -24.98 10.65 21.32
C VAL A 234 -25.41 9.29 20.76
N GLY A 235 -24.49 8.54 20.15
CA GLY A 235 -24.78 7.27 19.47
C GLY A 235 -25.34 7.47 18.05
N PRO A 236 -25.24 6.44 17.19
CA PRO A 236 -25.56 6.59 15.76
C PRO A 236 -27.05 6.88 15.48
N VAL A 237 -27.97 6.26 16.21
CA VAL A 237 -29.42 6.41 15.98
C VAL A 237 -29.89 7.84 16.26
N GLU A 238 -29.49 8.40 17.40
CA GLU A 238 -29.86 9.78 17.76
C GLU A 238 -29.10 10.81 16.92
N ALA A 239 -27.82 10.55 16.60
CA ALA A 239 -27.09 11.39 15.65
C ALA A 239 -27.76 11.44 14.27
N ALA A 240 -28.26 10.30 13.76
CA ALA A 240 -29.02 10.26 12.51
C ALA A 240 -30.31 11.08 12.61
N ARG A 241 -31.11 10.89 13.68
CA ARG A 241 -32.35 11.64 13.90
C ARG A 241 -32.10 13.15 13.97
N LEU A 242 -31.09 13.59 14.72
CA LEU A 242 -30.74 15.00 14.89
C LEU A 242 -30.22 15.61 13.58
N VAL A 243 -29.37 14.91 12.82
CA VAL A 243 -28.90 15.38 11.49
C VAL A 243 -30.05 15.54 10.48
N GLN A 244 -31.06 14.65 10.50
CA GLN A 244 -32.24 14.78 9.64
C GLN A 244 -33.00 16.07 9.92
N VAL A 245 -33.35 16.33 11.19
CA VAL A 245 -34.09 17.54 11.60
C VAL A 245 -33.21 18.81 11.61
N GLY A 246 -31.88 18.67 11.57
CA GLY A 246 -30.91 19.76 11.54
C GLY A 246 -30.57 20.33 12.92
N ASP A 247 -30.97 19.63 13.98
CA ASP A 247 -30.76 20.02 15.38
C ASP A 247 -29.39 19.51 15.87
N VAL A 248 -28.33 20.04 15.27
CA VAL A 248 -26.96 19.58 15.47
C VAL A 248 -25.98 20.76 15.64
N PRO A 249 -24.83 20.56 16.32
CA PRO A 249 -23.79 21.58 16.41
C PRO A 249 -23.35 22.08 15.03
N VAL A 250 -23.02 23.37 14.92
CA VAL A 250 -22.66 24.05 13.64
C VAL A 250 -21.56 23.31 12.86
N ALA A 251 -20.61 22.69 13.54
CA ALA A 251 -19.56 21.88 12.91
C ALA A 251 -20.12 20.61 12.23
N VAL A 252 -21.10 19.93 12.83
CA VAL A 252 -21.78 18.75 12.26
C VAL A 252 -22.68 19.16 11.10
N ALA A 253 -23.39 20.29 11.22
CA ALA A 253 -24.16 20.86 10.11
C ALA A 253 -23.26 21.18 8.91
N GLY A 254 -22.07 21.74 9.14
CA GLY A 254 -21.06 21.99 8.11
C GLY A 254 -20.59 20.75 7.33
N GLU A 255 -20.71 19.55 7.92
CA GLU A 255 -20.36 18.27 7.27
C GLU A 255 -21.56 17.55 6.63
N THR A 256 -22.81 17.89 7.00
CA THR A 256 -24.02 17.11 6.66
C THR A 256 -25.16 17.89 5.99
N GLU A 257 -25.29 19.20 6.21
CA GLU A 257 -26.46 20.01 5.79
C GLU A 257 -26.73 19.91 4.27
N ALA A 258 -25.66 19.86 3.46
CA ALA A 258 -25.76 19.76 1.99
C ALA A 258 -26.35 18.43 1.46
N ARG A 259 -26.59 17.44 2.33
CA ARG A 259 -27.18 16.13 1.96
C ARG A 259 -28.11 15.52 3.00
N ARG A 260 -28.38 16.17 4.14
CA ARG A 260 -29.24 15.63 5.21
C ARG A 260 -30.62 15.11 4.74
N HIS A 261 -31.12 15.61 3.61
CA HIS A 261 -32.36 15.17 2.96
C HIS A 261 -32.21 13.91 2.07
N GLU A 262 -31.00 13.37 1.83
CA GLU A 262 -30.76 12.09 1.14
C GLU A 262 -31.13 10.88 2.06
N CYS A 263 -32.38 10.80 2.54
CA CYS A 263 -32.88 9.77 3.46
C CYS A 263 -33.09 8.37 2.82
N ARG A 264 -32.08 7.84 2.13
CA ARG A 264 -32.16 6.63 1.28
C ARG A 264 -31.58 5.34 1.89
N ALA A 265 -31.38 5.31 3.22
CA ALA A 265 -30.69 4.21 3.92
C ALA A 265 -31.22 2.81 3.58
N GLU A 266 -32.54 2.62 3.51
CA GLU A 266 -33.12 1.32 3.16
C GLU A 266 -32.90 0.95 1.68
N GLU A 267 -32.96 1.92 0.77
CA GLU A 267 -32.67 1.71 -0.66
C GLU A 267 -31.22 1.28 -0.85
N ASP A 268 -30.29 1.95 -0.16
CA ASP A 268 -28.86 1.65 -0.20
C ASP A 268 -28.58 0.22 0.28
N LEU A 269 -29.18 -0.18 1.41
CA LEU A 269 -29.07 -1.52 1.97
C LEU A 269 -29.66 -2.58 1.01
N ARG A 270 -30.83 -2.32 0.42
CA ARG A 270 -31.45 -3.22 -0.58
C ARG A 270 -30.61 -3.33 -1.87
N LEU A 271 -30.07 -2.22 -2.35
CA LEU A 271 -29.22 -2.16 -3.56
C LEU A 271 -27.94 -2.96 -3.36
N VAL A 272 -27.25 -2.76 -2.23
CA VAL A 272 -25.98 -3.45 -1.93
C VAL A 272 -26.22 -4.94 -1.62
N ALA A 273 -27.33 -5.29 -0.97
CA ALA A 273 -27.75 -6.70 -0.84
C ALA A 273 -27.97 -7.35 -2.23
N GLY A 274 -28.66 -6.66 -3.14
CA GLY A 274 -28.95 -7.14 -4.50
C GLY A 274 -27.73 -7.40 -5.40
N ILE A 275 -26.52 -7.02 -4.98
CA ILE A 275 -25.26 -7.30 -5.71
C ILE A 275 -24.32 -8.26 -4.96
N GLY A 276 -24.80 -8.92 -3.89
CA GLY A 276 -23.98 -9.80 -3.04
C GLY A 276 -23.11 -9.01 -2.07
N GLY A 277 -23.73 -8.12 -1.28
CA GLY A 277 -23.03 -7.24 -0.35
C GLY A 277 -23.86 -6.87 0.88
N ARG A 278 -23.25 -6.10 1.78
CA ARG A 278 -23.81 -5.63 3.05
C ARG A 278 -23.19 -4.30 3.49
N LEU A 279 -23.80 -3.66 4.48
CA LEU A 279 -23.14 -2.65 5.30
C LEU A 279 -22.53 -3.34 6.52
N VAL A 280 -21.23 -3.13 6.73
CA VAL A 280 -20.49 -3.53 7.93
C VAL A 280 -20.27 -2.28 8.79
N VAL A 281 -20.55 -2.35 10.08
CA VAL A 281 -20.56 -1.21 11.02
C VAL A 281 -19.70 -1.50 12.26
N PRO A 282 -19.26 -0.48 13.04
CA PRO A 282 -18.50 -0.67 14.29
C PRO A 282 -19.13 -1.62 15.31
N GLU A 283 -20.44 -1.85 15.21
CA GLU A 283 -21.23 -2.75 16.05
C GLU A 283 -21.25 -4.22 15.57
N ASP A 284 -20.61 -4.57 14.45
CA ASP A 284 -20.53 -5.95 13.94
C ASP A 284 -19.28 -6.71 14.44
N ASP A 285 -19.43 -8.00 14.73
CA ASP A 285 -18.31 -8.90 15.11
C ASP A 285 -17.19 -8.97 14.05
N GLU A 286 -17.50 -8.70 12.77
CA GLU A 286 -16.52 -8.66 11.68
C GLU A 286 -15.87 -7.29 11.47
N TRP A 287 -16.19 -6.28 12.29
CA TRP A 287 -15.56 -4.96 12.20
C TRP A 287 -14.07 -5.06 12.54
N PRO A 288 -13.17 -4.51 11.70
CA PRO A 288 -11.73 -4.59 11.93
C PRO A 288 -11.28 -3.51 12.95
N SER A 289 -11.71 -3.68 14.21
CA SER A 289 -11.50 -2.71 15.30
C SER A 289 -10.05 -2.34 15.54
N TRP A 290 -9.14 -3.33 15.57
CA TRP A 290 -7.70 -3.09 15.76
C TRP A 290 -7.07 -2.33 14.57
N PRO A 291 -7.28 -2.76 13.31
CA PRO A 291 -6.96 -1.98 12.12
C PRO A 291 -7.36 -0.49 12.16
N PHE A 292 -8.53 -0.14 12.69
CA PHE A 292 -9.01 1.25 12.73
C PHE A 292 -8.69 2.02 14.01
N THR A 293 -8.53 1.37 15.16
CA THR A 293 -8.00 2.00 16.39
C THR A 293 -6.64 2.67 16.12
N ALA A 294 -5.82 2.07 15.25
CA ALA A 294 -4.56 2.65 14.78
C ALA A 294 -4.76 3.97 14.00
N LEU A 295 -5.79 4.08 13.15
CA LEU A 295 -6.15 5.34 12.47
C LEU A 295 -6.52 6.40 13.50
N ALA A 296 -7.47 6.09 14.41
CA ALA A 296 -7.92 7.03 15.44
C ALA A 296 -6.77 7.58 16.30
N ASN A 297 -5.79 6.72 16.61
CA ASN A 297 -4.57 7.16 17.30
C ASN A 297 -3.69 8.05 16.42
N ALA A 298 -3.46 7.68 15.16
CA ALA A 298 -2.70 8.51 14.22
C ALA A 298 -3.35 9.89 13.97
N ALA A 299 -4.68 10.00 13.99
CA ALA A 299 -5.38 11.29 13.91
C ALA A 299 -5.06 12.22 15.09
N ARG A 300 -4.99 11.68 16.32
CA ARG A 300 -4.56 12.42 17.52
C ARG A 300 -3.12 12.93 17.39
N HIS A 301 -2.28 12.23 16.63
CA HIS A 301 -0.91 12.63 16.30
C HIS A 301 -0.77 13.43 14.99
N GLY A 302 -1.89 13.94 14.44
CA GLY A 302 -1.88 14.93 13.35
C GLY A 302 -2.14 14.37 11.94
N LEU A 303 -2.44 13.08 11.79
CA LEU A 303 -2.86 12.51 10.50
C LEU A 303 -4.24 13.10 10.10
N ARG A 304 -4.22 14.13 9.24
CA ARG A 304 -5.40 14.94 8.82
C ARG A 304 -6.58 14.18 8.21
N CYS A 305 -6.44 12.89 7.95
CA CYS A 305 -7.52 12.04 7.46
C CYS A 305 -7.82 10.84 8.38
N GLY A 306 -7.09 10.65 9.48
CA GLY A 306 -7.04 9.42 10.28
C GLY A 306 -8.30 9.05 11.07
N LEU A 307 -9.49 9.46 10.65
CA LEU A 307 -10.71 8.93 11.26
C LEU A 307 -10.93 7.47 10.84
N GLU A 308 -11.48 6.70 11.77
CA GLU A 308 -12.16 5.45 11.46
C GLU A 308 -13.34 5.71 10.50
N PRO A 309 -13.70 4.77 9.62
CA PRO A 309 -14.92 4.90 8.82
C PRO A 309 -16.17 4.86 9.71
N LEU A 310 -17.19 5.68 9.42
CA LEU A 310 -18.48 5.61 10.13
C LEU A 310 -19.20 4.27 9.92
N ALA A 311 -18.98 3.66 8.76
CA ALA A 311 -19.38 2.32 8.34
C ALA A 311 -18.60 1.95 7.05
N LEU A 312 -18.70 0.71 6.60
CA LEU A 312 -18.14 0.22 5.34
C LEU A 312 -19.17 -0.56 4.52
N TRP A 313 -19.34 -0.15 3.27
CA TRP A 313 -20.08 -0.89 2.26
C TRP A 313 -19.17 -1.99 1.71
N VAL A 314 -19.60 -3.24 1.78
CA VAL A 314 -18.80 -4.44 1.48
C VAL A 314 -19.54 -5.33 0.49
N ARG A 315 -18.82 -5.91 -0.46
CA ARG A 315 -19.35 -6.85 -1.47
C ARG A 315 -18.46 -8.09 -1.57
N GLY A 316 -19.09 -9.26 -1.52
CA GLY A 316 -18.46 -10.58 -1.35
C GLY A 316 -18.70 -11.16 0.05
N ASP A 317 -18.74 -12.48 0.15
CA ASP A 317 -19.36 -13.18 1.29
C ASP A 317 -18.45 -13.38 2.51
N ALA A 318 -17.13 -13.23 2.34
CA ALA A 318 -16.17 -13.43 3.43
C ALA A 318 -16.32 -12.36 4.54
N PRO A 319 -16.16 -12.72 5.84
CA PRO A 319 -16.14 -11.74 6.92
C PRO A 319 -14.88 -10.86 6.85
N LEU A 320 -15.05 -9.54 6.94
CA LEU A 320 -14.00 -8.55 6.72
C LEU A 320 -12.85 -8.70 7.73
N GLY A 321 -13.17 -8.78 9.03
CA GLY A 321 -12.19 -8.94 10.11
C GLY A 321 -11.25 -10.14 9.91
N ALA A 322 -11.78 -11.30 9.49
CA ALA A 322 -10.98 -12.50 9.28
C ALA A 322 -9.99 -12.34 8.11
N LEU A 323 -10.40 -11.68 7.02
CA LEU A 323 -9.49 -11.42 5.90
C LEU A 323 -8.38 -10.41 6.25
N VAL A 324 -8.53 -9.62 7.32
CA VAL A 324 -7.50 -8.66 7.76
C VAL A 324 -6.77 -9.05 9.05
N GLU A 325 -6.89 -10.32 9.49
CA GLU A 325 -6.11 -10.88 10.60
C GLU A 325 -4.63 -11.13 10.22
N ARG A 326 -4.36 -11.33 8.92
CA ARG A 326 -3.03 -11.34 8.29
C ARG A 326 -3.15 -10.72 6.90
N ALA A 327 -2.78 -9.44 6.75
CA ALA A 327 -2.98 -8.72 5.50
C ALA A 327 -1.84 -7.76 5.17
N VAL A 328 -1.54 -7.58 3.88
CA VAL A 328 -0.51 -6.64 3.41
C VAL A 328 -1.07 -5.77 2.30
N ALA A 329 -0.87 -4.46 2.42
CA ALA A 329 -1.21 -3.51 1.37
C ALA A 329 -0.16 -3.51 0.27
N VAL A 330 -0.54 -3.77 -0.99
CA VAL A 330 0.38 -3.73 -2.15
C VAL A 330 -0.06 -2.63 -3.10
N VAL A 331 0.74 -1.57 -3.24
CA VAL A 331 0.35 -0.34 -3.96
C VAL A 331 1.44 0.20 -4.86
N GLY A 332 1.08 1.02 -5.85
CA GLY A 332 2.08 1.73 -6.63
C GLY A 332 1.58 2.56 -7.82
N SER A 333 2.36 2.53 -8.90
CA SER A 333 2.12 3.34 -10.10
C SER A 333 0.92 2.84 -10.89
N ARG A 334 0.11 3.78 -11.38
CA ARG A 334 -0.98 3.50 -12.34
C ARG A 334 -0.45 3.27 -13.76
N ALA A 335 0.64 3.94 -14.10
CA ALA A 335 1.47 3.65 -15.27
C ALA A 335 2.69 2.88 -14.78
N ALA A 336 2.49 1.59 -14.51
CA ALA A 336 3.54 0.68 -14.06
C ALA A 336 4.40 0.20 -15.23
N SER A 337 5.67 -0.07 -14.98
CA SER A 337 6.55 -0.75 -15.95
C SER A 337 6.22 -2.25 -16.06
N GLY A 338 6.72 -2.92 -17.09
CA GLY A 338 6.61 -4.39 -17.19
C GLY A 338 7.23 -5.11 -15.98
N TYR A 339 8.33 -4.57 -15.45
CA TYR A 339 8.95 -5.01 -14.20
C TYR A 339 8.00 -4.84 -13.01
N GLY A 340 7.44 -3.64 -12.82
CA GLY A 340 6.51 -3.36 -11.71
C GLY A 340 5.24 -4.23 -11.77
N LEU A 341 4.69 -4.46 -12.96
CA LEU A 341 3.55 -5.36 -13.17
C LEU A 341 3.87 -6.81 -12.82
N HIS A 342 5.07 -7.29 -13.16
CA HIS A 342 5.52 -8.64 -12.83
C HIS A 342 5.74 -8.82 -11.31
N VAL A 343 6.51 -7.92 -10.68
CA VAL A 343 6.79 -7.98 -9.23
C VAL A 343 5.49 -7.86 -8.42
N ALA A 344 4.57 -6.98 -8.81
CA ALA A 344 3.28 -6.87 -8.15
C ALA A 344 2.45 -8.16 -8.24
N ALA A 345 2.47 -8.85 -9.39
CA ALA A 345 1.79 -10.13 -9.56
C ALA A 345 2.45 -11.24 -8.74
N GLU A 346 3.78 -11.33 -8.70
CA GLU A 346 4.49 -12.30 -7.87
C GLU A 346 4.32 -12.06 -6.37
N PHE A 347 4.34 -10.80 -5.92
CA PHE A 347 4.03 -10.46 -4.54
C PHE A 347 2.58 -10.83 -4.20
N GLY A 348 1.64 -10.53 -5.10
CA GLY A 348 0.24 -10.90 -4.93
C GLY A 348 0.04 -12.42 -4.80
N ALA A 349 0.70 -13.19 -5.68
CA ALA A 349 0.64 -14.65 -5.66
C ALA A 349 1.39 -15.27 -4.47
N GLY A 350 2.54 -14.73 -4.09
CA GLY A 350 3.35 -15.19 -2.96
C GLY A 350 2.67 -14.96 -1.61
N LEU A 351 2.08 -13.77 -1.39
CA LEU A 351 1.30 -13.46 -0.19
C LEU A 351 0.09 -14.38 -0.07
N ALA A 352 -0.64 -14.60 -1.16
CA ALA A 352 -1.75 -15.56 -1.21
C ALA A 352 -1.31 -16.99 -0.85
N ARG A 353 -0.18 -17.49 -1.38
CA ARG A 353 0.38 -18.80 -1.01
C ARG A 353 0.81 -18.87 0.47
N ALA A 354 1.20 -17.75 1.08
CA ALA A 354 1.56 -17.65 2.49
C ALA A 354 0.36 -17.42 3.43
N GLY A 355 -0.88 -17.46 2.91
CA GLY A 355 -2.10 -17.20 3.69
C GLY A 355 -2.21 -15.75 4.18
N VAL A 356 -1.70 -14.79 3.40
CA VAL A 356 -1.76 -13.34 3.69
C VAL A 356 -2.63 -12.66 2.64
N THR A 357 -3.68 -11.96 3.09
CA THR A 357 -4.60 -11.24 2.20
C THR A 357 -3.94 -10.03 1.58
N VAL A 358 -4.06 -9.89 0.26
CA VAL A 358 -3.56 -8.70 -0.45
C VAL A 358 -4.60 -7.60 -0.40
N VAL A 359 -4.29 -6.46 0.21
CA VAL A 359 -5.14 -5.25 0.19
C VAL A 359 -4.63 -4.30 -0.89
N SER A 360 -5.51 -3.76 -1.73
CA SER A 360 -5.12 -2.71 -2.68
C SER A 360 -6.30 -1.86 -3.15
N GLY A 361 -6.03 -0.91 -4.03
CA GLY A 361 -6.95 0.13 -4.46
C GLY A 361 -7.63 -0.11 -5.81
N ALA A 362 -7.55 -1.32 -6.36
CA ALA A 362 -8.09 -1.75 -7.66
C ALA A 362 -7.75 -0.88 -8.89
N ALA A 363 -6.80 0.04 -8.79
CA ALA A 363 -6.41 0.90 -9.91
C ALA A 363 -5.73 0.12 -11.04
N TYR A 364 -5.59 0.76 -12.20
CA TYR A 364 -4.65 0.32 -13.23
C TYR A 364 -3.22 0.23 -12.67
N GLY A 365 -2.35 -0.53 -13.34
CA GLY A 365 -0.96 -0.71 -12.92
C GLY A 365 -0.81 -1.70 -11.77
N ILE A 366 -0.05 -1.30 -10.74
CA ILE A 366 0.37 -2.17 -9.62
C ILE A 366 -0.81 -2.80 -8.88
N ASP A 367 -1.79 -2.01 -8.44
CA ASP A 367 -2.95 -2.48 -7.67
C ASP A 367 -3.65 -3.67 -8.36
N GLY A 368 -3.98 -3.50 -9.65
CA GLY A 368 -4.61 -4.54 -10.47
C GLY A 368 -3.73 -5.75 -10.75
N ALA A 369 -2.40 -5.61 -10.76
CA ALA A 369 -1.48 -6.73 -10.90
C ALA A 369 -1.41 -7.56 -9.62
N ALA A 370 -1.34 -6.91 -8.44
CA ALA A 370 -1.36 -7.57 -7.15
C ALA A 370 -2.64 -8.37 -6.92
N HIS A 371 -3.81 -7.78 -7.20
CA HIS A 371 -5.09 -8.52 -7.16
C HIS A 371 -5.10 -9.73 -8.11
N ARG A 372 -4.60 -9.59 -9.35
CA ARG A 372 -4.52 -10.72 -10.31
C ARG A 372 -3.57 -11.83 -9.84
N GLY A 373 -2.47 -11.47 -9.17
CA GLY A 373 -1.55 -12.43 -8.56
C GLY A 373 -2.23 -13.26 -7.48
N ALA A 374 -2.87 -12.60 -6.51
CA ALA A 374 -3.56 -13.26 -5.39
C ALA A 374 -4.65 -14.22 -5.87
N LEU A 375 -5.55 -13.72 -6.72
CA LEU A 375 -6.63 -14.51 -7.33
C LEU A 375 -6.11 -15.58 -8.31
N GLY A 376 -4.87 -15.45 -8.80
CA GLY A 376 -4.20 -16.44 -9.64
C GLY A 376 -3.60 -17.60 -8.84
N ALA A 377 -3.19 -17.33 -7.60
CA ALA A 377 -2.76 -18.33 -6.62
C ALA A 377 -3.93 -18.93 -5.80
N GLY A 378 -5.17 -18.49 -6.05
CA GLY A 378 -6.37 -18.97 -5.35
C GLY A 378 -6.60 -18.34 -3.97
N GLY A 379 -5.83 -17.33 -3.58
CA GLY A 379 -5.98 -16.64 -2.29
C GLY A 379 -6.88 -15.39 -2.35
N ALA A 380 -7.26 -14.92 -1.17
CA ALA A 380 -8.14 -13.77 -1.01
C ALA A 380 -7.43 -12.42 -1.23
N THR A 381 -8.22 -11.42 -1.62
CA THR A 381 -7.75 -10.04 -1.78
C THR A 381 -8.88 -9.04 -1.54
N ILE A 382 -8.53 -7.84 -1.04
CA ILE A 382 -9.48 -6.77 -0.71
C ILE A 382 -9.22 -5.56 -1.62
N ALA A 383 -10.21 -5.21 -2.44
CA ALA A 383 -10.23 -4.00 -3.26
C ALA A 383 -10.97 -2.86 -2.55
N VAL A 384 -10.24 -1.90 -2.00
CA VAL A 384 -10.83 -0.70 -1.39
C VAL A 384 -11.12 0.34 -2.48
N LEU A 385 -12.35 0.82 -2.61
CA LEU A 385 -12.80 1.75 -3.67
C LEU A 385 -12.97 3.20 -3.18
N ALA A 386 -12.89 4.14 -4.14
CA ALA A 386 -13.11 5.58 -3.93
C ALA A 386 -14.48 6.05 -4.48
N CYS A 387 -15.42 5.10 -4.55
CA CYS A 387 -16.78 5.18 -5.09
C CYS A 387 -17.61 4.04 -4.47
N GLY A 388 -18.94 4.03 -4.65
CA GLY A 388 -19.79 2.94 -4.17
C GLY A 388 -19.39 1.57 -4.73
N VAL A 389 -19.64 0.50 -3.96
CA VAL A 389 -19.27 -0.90 -4.33
C VAL A 389 -20.06 -1.47 -5.52
N ASP A 390 -21.15 -0.81 -5.91
CA ASP A 390 -21.90 -1.02 -7.15
C ASP A 390 -21.13 -0.54 -8.39
N ARG A 391 -20.25 0.46 -8.26
CA ARG A 391 -19.56 1.09 -9.38
C ARG A 391 -18.19 0.50 -9.63
N ALA A 392 -18.07 -0.26 -10.72
CA ALA A 392 -16.77 -0.69 -11.24
C ALA A 392 -15.90 0.52 -11.67
N TYR A 393 -14.94 0.91 -10.83
CA TYR A 393 -13.93 1.91 -11.18
C TYR A 393 -12.50 1.40 -10.93
N PRO A 394 -11.59 1.50 -11.93
CA PRO A 394 -11.84 1.95 -13.30
C PRO A 394 -12.69 0.93 -14.08
N ALA A 395 -13.46 1.38 -15.08
CA ALA A 395 -14.42 0.52 -15.79
C ALA A 395 -13.78 -0.72 -16.44
N GLY A 396 -12.54 -0.61 -16.95
CA GLY A 396 -11.78 -1.74 -17.50
C GLY A 396 -11.42 -2.84 -16.48
N HIS A 397 -11.65 -2.60 -15.18
CA HIS A 397 -11.46 -3.57 -14.10
C HIS A 397 -12.78 -4.21 -13.62
N ALA A 398 -13.92 -3.99 -14.29
CA ALA A 398 -15.21 -4.57 -13.90
C ALA A 398 -15.16 -6.11 -13.70
N ALA A 399 -14.54 -6.84 -14.65
CA ALA A 399 -14.38 -8.29 -14.54
C ALA A 399 -13.40 -8.71 -13.42
N LEU A 400 -12.39 -7.88 -13.12
CA LEU A 400 -11.49 -8.11 -11.98
C LEU A 400 -12.24 -7.91 -10.66
N LEU A 401 -12.99 -6.82 -10.51
CA LEU A 401 -13.78 -6.53 -9.31
C LEU A 401 -14.84 -7.61 -9.04
N GLY A 402 -15.49 -8.13 -10.10
CA GLY A 402 -16.39 -9.29 -9.98
C GLY A 402 -15.70 -10.55 -9.46
N ARG A 403 -14.47 -10.84 -9.91
CA ARG A 403 -13.64 -11.93 -9.35
C ARG A 403 -13.22 -11.67 -7.91
N ILE A 404 -12.87 -10.42 -7.57
CA ILE A 404 -12.50 -10.05 -6.20
C ILE A 404 -13.68 -10.29 -5.26
N SER A 405 -14.89 -9.85 -5.59
CA SER A 405 -16.09 -10.13 -4.76
C SER A 405 -16.48 -11.62 -4.67
N ALA A 406 -15.89 -12.50 -5.48
CA ALA A 406 -16.17 -13.94 -5.46
C ALA A 406 -15.08 -14.78 -4.75
N GLN A 407 -13.94 -14.19 -4.41
CA GLN A 407 -12.81 -14.88 -3.75
C GLN A 407 -12.21 -14.05 -2.60
N GLY A 408 -12.82 -12.91 -2.28
CA GLY A 408 -12.33 -11.87 -1.37
C GLY A 408 -13.40 -10.77 -1.26
N LEU A 409 -13.00 -9.50 -1.10
CA LEU A 409 -13.96 -8.41 -0.87
C LEU A 409 -13.70 -7.17 -1.72
N VAL A 410 -14.77 -6.52 -2.17
CA VAL A 410 -14.76 -5.13 -2.65
C VAL A 410 -15.36 -4.26 -1.55
N VAL A 411 -14.61 -3.27 -1.08
CA VAL A 411 -14.92 -2.50 0.13
C VAL A 411 -14.94 -1.00 -0.20
N SER A 412 -15.85 -0.23 0.39
CA SER A 412 -15.87 1.22 0.26
C SER A 412 -16.43 1.92 1.50
N GLU A 413 -15.90 3.09 1.81
CA GLU A 413 -16.48 4.02 2.77
C GLU A 413 -17.62 4.85 2.15
N TYR A 414 -17.70 4.88 0.81
CA TYR A 414 -18.70 5.67 0.09
C TYR A 414 -19.97 4.85 -0.18
N PRO A 415 -21.16 5.45 -0.04
CA PRO A 415 -22.44 4.77 -0.25
C PRO A 415 -22.59 4.33 -1.71
N PRO A 416 -23.52 3.39 -1.99
CA PRO A 416 -23.82 2.98 -3.35
C PRO A 416 -24.24 4.17 -4.23
N GLU A 417 -24.09 3.97 -5.54
CA GLU A 417 -24.26 4.97 -6.59
C GLU A 417 -23.27 6.16 -6.54
N ARG A 418 -22.43 6.31 -5.50
CA ARG A 418 -21.54 7.48 -5.38
C ARG A 418 -20.33 7.35 -6.31
N GLY A 419 -20.18 8.29 -7.23
CA GLY A 419 -19.10 8.28 -8.23
C GLY A 419 -17.70 8.58 -7.67
N PRO A 420 -16.63 8.25 -8.43
CA PRO A 420 -15.25 8.54 -8.07
C PRO A 420 -14.93 10.04 -8.13
N ALA A 421 -14.07 10.54 -7.24
CA ALA A 421 -13.58 11.92 -7.26
C ALA A 421 -12.13 12.02 -6.77
N LYS A 422 -11.41 13.10 -7.15
CA LYS A 422 -9.95 13.22 -6.91
C LYS A 422 -9.57 13.14 -5.42
N HIS A 423 -10.31 13.82 -4.55
CA HIS A 423 -10.09 13.81 -3.10
C HIS A 423 -10.37 12.43 -2.49
N ARG A 424 -11.43 11.75 -2.95
CA ARG A 424 -11.82 10.41 -2.49
C ARG A 424 -10.68 9.39 -2.59
N PHE A 425 -9.82 9.47 -3.60
CA PHE A 425 -8.65 8.57 -3.69
C PHE A 425 -7.61 8.80 -2.57
N LEU A 426 -7.45 10.05 -2.10
CA LEU A 426 -6.53 10.37 -1.00
C LEU A 426 -7.12 9.90 0.35
N THR A 427 -8.41 10.18 0.57
CA THR A 427 -9.14 9.68 1.75
C THR A 427 -9.17 8.14 1.81
N ARG A 428 -9.49 7.49 0.69
CA ARG A 428 -9.54 6.02 0.54
C ARG A 428 -8.21 5.36 0.86
N ASN A 429 -7.09 5.93 0.39
CA ASN A 429 -5.77 5.32 0.57
C ASN A 429 -5.38 5.11 2.05
N ARG A 430 -5.99 5.82 3.00
CA ARG A 430 -5.78 5.56 4.43
C ARG A 430 -6.34 4.20 4.88
N ILE A 431 -7.47 3.77 4.32
CA ILE A 431 -8.11 2.48 4.63
C ILE A 431 -7.27 1.33 4.08
N ILE A 432 -6.62 1.52 2.91
CA ILE A 432 -5.66 0.54 2.39
C ILE A 432 -4.49 0.35 3.38
N ALA A 433 -3.88 1.44 3.85
CA ALA A 433 -2.79 1.38 4.84
C ALA A 433 -3.25 0.85 6.22
N ALA A 434 -4.52 1.08 6.59
CA ALA A 434 -5.08 0.66 7.85
C ALA A 434 -5.55 -0.80 7.88
N LEU A 435 -5.91 -1.40 6.74
CA LEU A 435 -6.34 -2.81 6.64
C LEU A 435 -5.18 -3.80 6.38
N GLY A 436 -3.93 -3.34 6.24
CA GLY A 436 -2.75 -4.22 6.10
C GLY A 436 -1.70 -3.95 7.18
N ASP A 437 -1.17 -5.00 7.78
CA ASP A 437 -0.16 -4.98 8.86
C ASP A 437 1.13 -4.25 8.43
N GLY A 438 1.44 -4.28 7.14
CA GLY A 438 2.41 -3.41 6.47
C GLY A 438 1.97 -3.01 5.06
N THR A 439 2.70 -2.06 4.46
CA THR A 439 2.47 -1.60 3.07
C THR A 439 3.72 -1.78 2.23
N VAL A 440 3.59 -2.40 1.05
CA VAL A 440 4.63 -2.53 0.02
C VAL A 440 4.36 -1.56 -1.13
N VAL A 441 5.35 -0.70 -1.42
CA VAL A 441 5.36 0.19 -2.58
C VAL A 441 6.21 -0.43 -3.70
N VAL A 442 5.55 -0.98 -4.72
CA VAL A 442 6.25 -1.70 -5.83
C VAL A 442 6.85 -0.73 -6.84
N GLU A 443 6.12 0.32 -7.21
CA GLU A 443 6.63 1.44 -8.01
C GLU A 443 5.95 2.73 -7.59
N ALA A 444 6.70 3.82 -7.47
CA ALA A 444 6.18 5.15 -7.24
C ALA A 444 7.07 6.21 -7.92
N GLY A 445 6.51 7.00 -8.84
CA GLY A 445 7.17 8.24 -9.25
C GLY A 445 7.20 9.28 -8.13
N ARG A 446 8.09 10.29 -8.24
CA ARG A 446 8.34 11.34 -7.22
C ARG A 446 7.05 12.03 -6.69
N ARG A 447 5.99 12.12 -7.51
CA ARG A 447 4.65 12.67 -7.19
C ARG A 447 3.51 11.62 -7.28
N SER A 448 3.79 10.35 -6.97
CA SER A 448 2.79 9.26 -7.00
C SER A 448 1.80 9.33 -5.83
N GLY A 449 0.54 9.00 -6.08
CA GLY A 449 -0.47 8.82 -5.02
C GLY A 449 -0.17 7.67 -4.04
N ALA A 450 0.71 6.74 -4.41
CA ALA A 450 1.20 5.71 -3.49
C ALA A 450 1.97 6.30 -2.29
N LYS A 451 2.58 7.49 -2.44
CA LYS A 451 3.23 8.19 -1.31
C LYS A 451 2.25 8.60 -0.20
N ASN A 452 0.97 8.82 -0.53
CA ASN A 452 -0.05 9.10 0.48
C ASN A 452 -0.33 7.85 1.33
N THR A 453 -0.35 6.67 0.72
CA THR A 453 -0.45 5.38 1.43
C THR A 453 0.79 5.13 2.28
N ALA A 454 2.00 5.38 1.73
CA ALA A 454 3.26 5.24 2.44
C ALA A 454 3.33 6.13 3.69
N ALA A 455 3.06 7.43 3.55
CA ALA A 455 3.03 8.38 4.68
C ALA A 455 1.95 8.03 5.71
N THR A 456 0.80 7.48 5.29
CA THR A 456 -0.21 6.97 6.23
C THR A 456 0.31 5.74 6.98
N THR A 457 1.00 4.81 6.30
CA THR A 457 1.58 3.59 6.90
C THR A 457 2.59 3.95 7.99
N ALA A 458 3.49 4.90 7.71
CA ALA A 458 4.43 5.42 8.70
C ALA A 458 3.72 6.12 9.88
N ALA A 459 2.68 6.93 9.61
CA ALA A 459 1.87 7.58 10.65
C ALA A 459 1.04 6.60 11.52
N LEU A 460 0.74 5.41 10.99
CA LEU A 460 0.13 4.29 11.72
C LEU A 460 1.14 3.47 12.55
N GLY A 461 2.44 3.80 12.48
CA GLY A 461 3.51 3.02 13.13
C GLY A 461 3.73 1.64 12.51
N ARG A 462 3.29 1.41 11.26
CA ARG A 462 3.35 0.11 10.57
C ARG A 462 4.54 0.02 9.64
N VAL A 463 4.95 -1.22 9.34
CA VAL A 463 6.13 -1.47 8.51
C VAL A 463 5.85 -1.06 7.06
N LEU A 464 6.62 -0.10 6.59
CA LEU A 464 6.64 0.34 5.20
C LEU A 464 7.79 -0.35 4.47
N MET A 465 7.49 -0.87 3.29
CA MET A 465 8.40 -1.62 2.44
C MET A 465 8.40 -1.00 1.04
N ALA A 466 9.55 -1.05 0.36
CA ALA A 466 9.67 -0.55 -1.01
C ALA A 466 10.53 -1.46 -1.87
N VAL A 467 10.12 -1.66 -3.12
CA VAL A 467 10.85 -2.50 -4.08
C VAL A 467 12.00 -1.71 -4.71
N PRO A 468 13.26 -2.23 -4.69
CA PRO A 468 14.38 -1.62 -5.40
C PRO A 468 14.22 -1.74 -6.93
N GLY A 469 13.76 -0.66 -7.57
CA GLY A 469 13.65 -0.58 -9.04
C GLY A 469 14.88 0.03 -9.74
N PRO A 470 14.96 -0.01 -11.08
CA PRO A 470 16.08 0.54 -11.84
C PRO A 470 16.27 2.04 -11.61
N VAL A 471 17.51 2.49 -11.33
CA VAL A 471 17.85 3.91 -11.07
C VAL A 471 17.59 4.85 -12.25
N THR A 472 17.50 4.30 -13.47
CA THR A 472 17.11 5.02 -14.68
C THR A 472 15.59 5.20 -14.84
N SER A 473 14.77 4.51 -14.03
CA SER A 473 13.32 4.54 -14.18
C SER A 473 12.67 5.64 -13.33
N HIS A 474 11.92 6.51 -14.01
CA HIS A 474 11.08 7.52 -13.39
C HIS A 474 9.95 6.93 -12.52
N SER A 475 9.58 5.65 -12.74
CA SER A 475 8.61 4.92 -11.91
C SER A 475 9.18 4.47 -10.56
N SER A 476 10.51 4.46 -10.38
CA SER A 476 11.16 3.94 -9.17
C SER A 476 11.67 5.04 -8.22
N LEU A 477 11.76 6.29 -8.68
CA LEU A 477 12.32 7.43 -7.92
C LEU A 477 11.73 7.62 -6.52
N GLY A 478 10.42 7.42 -6.35
CA GLY A 478 9.74 7.52 -5.06
C GLY A 478 10.01 6.33 -4.14
N CYS A 479 10.30 5.15 -4.68
CA CYS A 479 10.79 4.02 -3.90
C CYS A 479 12.24 4.29 -3.45
N HIS A 480 13.10 4.79 -4.35
CA HIS A 480 14.46 5.21 -4.01
C HIS A 480 14.50 6.30 -2.94
N GLU A 481 13.56 7.24 -2.95
CA GLU A 481 13.43 8.26 -1.91
C GLU A 481 13.09 7.65 -0.54
N LEU A 482 12.08 6.78 -0.46
CA LEU A 482 11.67 6.09 0.79
C LEU A 482 12.78 5.18 1.36
N LEU A 483 13.51 4.48 0.49
CA LEU A 483 14.67 3.66 0.89
C LEU A 483 15.84 4.53 1.38
N ARG A 484 16.05 5.71 0.77
CA ARG A 484 17.15 6.62 1.11
C ARG A 484 16.91 7.43 2.38
N SER A 485 15.66 7.73 2.72
CA SER A 485 15.28 8.37 3.98
C SER A 485 15.24 7.40 5.16
N GLY A 486 15.25 6.09 4.91
CA GLY A 486 15.02 5.06 5.93
C GLY A 486 13.55 4.94 6.34
N GLU A 487 12.62 5.57 5.60
CA GLU A 487 11.17 5.41 5.81
C GLU A 487 10.69 4.00 5.43
N ALA A 488 11.36 3.32 4.49
CA ALA A 488 10.99 1.99 4.02
C ALA A 488 12.14 0.98 4.06
N VAL A 489 11.80 -0.27 4.35
CA VAL A 489 12.71 -1.42 4.24
C VAL A 489 12.73 -1.91 2.78
N PRO A 490 13.89 -2.26 2.19
CA PRO A 490 13.95 -2.88 0.87
C PRO A 490 13.39 -4.31 0.91
N VAL A 491 12.53 -4.64 -0.04
CA VAL A 491 12.01 -6.00 -0.23
C VAL A 491 12.12 -6.44 -1.70
N THR A 492 12.52 -7.69 -1.93
CA THR A 492 12.75 -8.27 -3.26
C THR A 492 11.89 -9.51 -3.53
N SER A 493 11.45 -10.21 -2.48
CA SER A 493 10.54 -11.37 -2.55
C SER A 493 9.30 -11.20 -1.66
N ALA A 494 8.27 -12.01 -1.92
CA ALA A 494 7.10 -12.09 -1.05
C ALA A 494 7.43 -12.63 0.35
N ALA A 495 8.53 -13.38 0.51
CA ALA A 495 8.94 -13.94 1.80
C ALA A 495 9.49 -12.84 2.72
N GLU A 496 10.33 -11.93 2.21
CA GLU A 496 10.79 -10.74 2.94
C GLU A 496 9.63 -9.84 3.36
N VAL A 497 8.57 -9.75 2.55
CA VAL A 497 7.34 -9.02 2.89
C VAL A 497 6.58 -9.68 4.05
N VAL A 498 6.47 -11.02 4.03
CA VAL A 498 5.83 -11.80 5.10
C VAL A 498 6.63 -11.70 6.41
N GLU A 499 7.96 -11.74 6.36
CA GLU A 499 8.81 -11.48 7.54
C GLU A 499 8.68 -10.05 8.06
N SER A 500 8.68 -9.06 7.16
CA SER A 500 8.61 -7.63 7.53
C SER A 500 7.26 -7.22 8.12
N ALA A 501 6.16 -7.85 7.74
CA ALA A 501 4.81 -7.53 8.22
C ALA A 501 4.19 -8.61 9.13
N GLY A 502 4.92 -9.69 9.39
CA GLY A 502 4.41 -10.90 10.05
C GLY A 502 4.50 -10.90 11.57
N ARG A 503 4.09 -12.03 12.16
CA ARG A 503 4.05 -12.24 13.61
C ARG A 503 5.45 -12.64 14.12
N PHE A 504 5.95 -11.89 15.10
CA PHE A 504 7.25 -12.12 15.73
C PHE A 504 7.46 -13.59 16.12
N GLY A 505 8.53 -14.20 15.57
CA GLY A 505 8.91 -15.58 15.86
C GLY A 505 8.14 -16.67 15.10
N ALA A 506 7.13 -16.31 14.29
CA ALA A 506 6.37 -17.27 13.47
C ALA A 506 6.65 -17.11 11.97
N ASP A 507 6.70 -15.87 11.47
CA ASP A 507 6.80 -15.54 10.04
C ASP A 507 8.24 -15.26 9.56
N LEU A 508 9.26 -15.74 10.29
CA LEU A 508 10.68 -15.50 9.98
C LEU A 508 11.07 -16.12 8.63
N VAL A 509 11.81 -15.37 7.80
CA VAL A 509 12.53 -15.99 6.68
C VAL A 509 13.66 -16.81 7.28
N VAL A 510 13.71 -18.10 6.94
CA VAL A 510 14.94 -18.89 7.12
C VAL A 510 15.98 -18.26 6.20
N ALA A 511 16.81 -17.39 6.78
CA ALA A 511 17.72 -16.55 6.01
C ALA A 511 18.60 -17.43 5.13
N THR A 512 18.41 -17.31 3.80
CA THR A 512 19.31 -17.93 2.81
C THR A 512 20.62 -17.14 2.71
N ARG A 513 21.22 -16.89 3.88
CA ARG A 513 22.66 -17.05 4.01
C ARG A 513 22.97 -18.42 3.40
N ARG A 514 23.71 -18.42 2.29
CA ARG A 514 24.85 -19.33 2.28
C ARG A 514 25.58 -19.04 3.58
N SER A 515 25.58 -20.00 4.49
CA SER A 515 26.38 -19.88 5.70
C SER A 515 27.83 -19.94 5.22
N ASP A 516 28.44 -18.77 5.02
CA ASP A 516 29.89 -18.63 4.88
C ASP A 516 30.63 -19.21 6.10
N ASP A 517 29.90 -19.42 7.20
CA ASP A 517 30.26 -20.21 8.39
C ASP A 517 30.49 -21.71 8.07
N GLY A 518 30.05 -22.17 6.90
CA GLY A 518 30.19 -23.53 6.38
C GLY A 518 30.78 -23.62 4.96
N GLU A 519 31.11 -22.51 4.29
CA GLU A 519 31.99 -22.54 3.11
C GLU A 519 33.46 -22.43 3.57
N PRO A 520 34.35 -23.37 3.19
CA PRO A 520 35.69 -23.40 3.72
C PRO A 520 36.53 -22.26 3.14
N ARG A 521 37.32 -21.60 3.98
CA ARG A 521 38.11 -20.39 3.64
C ARG A 521 39.59 -20.59 3.93
N GLY A 522 40.46 -19.88 3.19
CA GLY A 522 41.91 -19.92 3.39
C GLY A 522 42.49 -21.32 3.17
N GLU A 523 43.23 -21.83 4.17
CA GLU A 523 43.81 -23.19 4.16
C GLU A 523 42.73 -24.27 3.96
N ALA A 524 41.56 -24.10 4.59
CA ALA A 524 40.45 -25.02 4.45
C ALA A 524 39.89 -25.05 3.02
N LEU A 525 39.89 -23.91 2.30
CA LEU A 525 39.46 -23.90 0.90
C LEU A 525 40.39 -24.78 0.05
N ARG A 526 41.71 -24.61 0.20
CA ARG A 526 42.70 -25.40 -0.54
C ARG A 526 42.58 -26.89 -0.26
N VAL A 527 42.35 -27.28 1.00
CA VAL A 527 42.12 -28.69 1.38
C VAL A 527 40.81 -29.23 0.80
N HIS A 528 39.73 -28.45 0.79
CA HIS A 528 38.47 -28.84 0.17
C HIS A 528 38.57 -28.96 -1.35
N GLU A 529 39.37 -28.12 -2.01
CA GLU A 529 39.58 -28.17 -3.47
C GLU A 529 40.53 -29.29 -3.91
N ALA A 530 41.53 -29.61 -3.09
CA ALA A 530 42.42 -30.76 -3.28
C ALA A 530 41.74 -32.13 -3.11
N LEU A 531 40.54 -32.18 -2.53
CA LEU A 531 39.76 -33.43 -2.46
C LEU A 531 39.13 -33.74 -3.82
N SER A 532 39.43 -34.93 -4.34
CA SER A 532 38.73 -35.45 -5.52
C SER A 532 37.28 -35.85 -5.17
N PRO A 533 36.29 -35.57 -6.04
CA PRO A 533 34.91 -36.02 -5.85
C PRO A 533 34.70 -37.50 -6.22
N THR A 534 35.67 -38.15 -6.88
CA THR A 534 35.54 -39.52 -7.42
C THR A 534 36.59 -40.50 -6.91
N VAL A 535 37.71 -39.99 -6.35
CA VAL A 535 38.85 -40.80 -5.87
C VAL A 535 39.11 -40.48 -4.41
N GLU A 536 39.32 -41.51 -3.60
CA GLU A 536 39.75 -41.35 -2.21
C GLU A 536 41.25 -41.09 -2.14
N LEU A 537 41.63 -39.98 -1.51
CA LEU A 537 43.02 -39.54 -1.34
C LEU A 537 43.46 -39.67 0.12
N THR A 538 44.70 -40.06 0.37
CA THR A 538 45.26 -40.04 1.73
C THR A 538 45.43 -38.60 2.22
N ALA A 539 45.42 -38.37 3.53
CA ALA A 539 45.60 -37.02 4.08
C ALA A 539 46.93 -36.38 3.65
N ASP A 540 47.98 -37.17 3.45
CA ASP A 540 49.28 -36.70 2.95
C ASP A 540 49.24 -36.35 1.44
N ALA A 541 48.44 -37.06 0.63
CA ALA A 541 48.21 -36.69 -0.77
C ALA A 541 47.41 -35.38 -0.88
N VAL A 542 46.37 -35.22 -0.06
CA VAL A 542 45.61 -33.95 0.04
C VAL A 542 46.50 -32.81 0.51
N ALA A 543 47.48 -33.07 1.39
CA ALA A 543 48.45 -32.06 1.84
C ALA A 543 49.41 -31.59 0.75
N VAL A 544 49.91 -32.51 -0.09
CA VAL A 544 50.73 -32.16 -1.25
C VAL A 544 49.94 -31.31 -2.24
N GLU A 545 48.71 -31.70 -2.58
CA GLU A 545 47.88 -31.01 -3.58
C GLU A 545 47.37 -29.65 -3.08
N SER A 546 46.99 -29.52 -1.80
CA SER A 546 46.50 -28.26 -1.21
C SER A 546 47.60 -27.26 -0.83
N GLY A 547 48.86 -27.71 -0.74
CA GLY A 547 49.94 -26.90 -0.18
C GLY A 547 49.67 -26.46 1.26
N VAL A 548 49.12 -27.36 2.09
CA VAL A 548 48.81 -27.15 3.52
C VAL A 548 49.55 -28.20 4.35
N GLU A 549 50.01 -27.85 5.55
CA GLU A 549 50.81 -28.77 6.37
C GLU A 549 50.04 -30.08 6.67
N PRO A 550 50.64 -31.28 6.50
CA PRO A 550 49.95 -32.55 6.74
C PRO A 550 49.32 -32.70 8.15
N ALA A 551 49.82 -32.02 9.17
CA ALA A 551 49.17 -31.96 10.49
C ALA A 551 47.88 -31.14 10.47
N HIS A 552 47.89 -29.97 9.82
CA HIS A 552 46.73 -29.10 9.67
C HIS A 552 45.65 -29.73 8.76
N VAL A 553 46.06 -30.41 7.67
CA VAL A 553 45.16 -31.19 6.82
C VAL A 553 44.46 -32.31 7.60
N ARG A 554 45.20 -33.06 8.43
CA ARG A 554 44.63 -34.08 9.33
C ARG A 554 43.66 -33.50 10.37
N ALA A 555 43.82 -32.23 10.76
CA ALA A 555 42.90 -31.54 11.66
C ALA A 555 41.65 -30.98 10.95
N LEU A 556 41.79 -30.54 9.69
CA LEU A 556 40.71 -29.96 8.87
C LEU A 556 39.74 -31.02 8.31
N LEU A 557 40.24 -32.17 7.84
CA LEU A 557 39.42 -33.17 7.17
C LEU A 557 38.23 -33.70 8.03
N PRO A 558 38.39 -34.00 9.34
CA PRO A 558 37.26 -34.34 10.20
C PRO A 558 36.26 -33.19 10.41
N GLN A 559 36.73 -31.93 10.40
CA GLN A 559 35.83 -30.76 10.51
C GLN A 559 35.00 -30.61 9.25
N MET A 560 35.58 -30.84 8.08
CA MET A 560 34.89 -30.86 6.78
C MET A 560 33.86 -31.98 6.66
N GLU A 561 34.11 -33.12 7.30
CA GLU A 561 33.17 -34.25 7.37
C GLU A 561 31.94 -33.91 8.23
N LEU A 562 32.13 -33.23 9.37
CA LEU A 562 31.03 -32.75 10.22
C LEU A 562 30.10 -31.73 9.52
N VAL A 563 30.59 -31.01 8.49
CA VAL A 563 29.79 -30.07 7.68
C VAL A 563 29.48 -30.59 6.26
N GLY A 564 29.76 -31.86 5.97
CA GLY A 564 29.39 -32.50 4.69
C GLY A 564 30.19 -32.04 3.46
N LEU A 565 31.36 -31.43 3.62
CA LEU A 565 32.28 -31.03 2.54
C LEU A 565 33.30 -32.13 2.18
N ALA A 566 33.62 -33.00 3.14
CA ALA A 566 34.43 -34.18 2.95
C ALA A 566 33.69 -35.43 3.43
N SER A 567 34.11 -36.60 2.95
CA SER A 567 33.68 -37.89 3.50
C SER A 567 34.83 -38.88 3.50
N ARG A 568 34.91 -39.68 4.56
CA ARG A 568 35.93 -40.71 4.76
C ARG A 568 35.47 -42.05 4.18
N GLY A 569 36.26 -42.61 3.28
CA GLY A 569 36.12 -43.98 2.79
C GLY A 569 37.14 -44.94 3.42
N HIS A 570 37.29 -46.11 2.83
CA HIS A 570 38.18 -47.18 3.32
C HIS A 570 39.64 -47.00 2.91
N ARG A 571 39.94 -46.15 1.91
CA ARG A 571 41.31 -45.86 1.44
C ARG A 571 41.72 -44.40 1.65
N GLY A 572 40.80 -43.49 1.92
CA GLY A 572 41.13 -42.09 2.16
C GLY A 572 39.92 -41.19 2.33
N TRP A 573 40.08 -39.93 1.94
CA TRP A 573 39.07 -38.89 1.97
C TRP A 573 38.69 -38.49 0.54
N LYS A 574 37.41 -38.17 0.33
CA LYS A 574 36.88 -37.65 -0.95
C LYS A 574 35.98 -36.45 -0.68
N ARG A 575 35.79 -35.61 -1.69
CA ARG A 575 34.90 -34.44 -1.62
C ARG A 575 33.45 -34.90 -1.62
N SER A 576 32.62 -34.30 -0.77
CA SER A 576 31.16 -34.46 -0.80
C SER A 576 30.50 -33.13 -1.17
N GLN A 577 29.33 -33.20 -1.80
CA GLN A 577 28.57 -32.00 -2.13
C GLN A 577 27.65 -31.61 -0.97
N PRO A 578 27.62 -30.32 -0.55
CA PRO A 578 26.64 -29.85 0.41
C PRO A 578 25.23 -29.94 -0.20
N GLY A 579 24.48 -30.97 0.19
CA GLY A 579 23.15 -31.27 -0.36
C GLY A 579 22.81 -32.76 -0.43
N THR A 580 23.79 -33.66 -0.53
CA THR A 580 23.54 -35.12 -0.49
C THR A 580 23.74 -35.70 0.90
N GLY A 581 22.99 -35.17 1.87
CA GLY A 581 22.83 -35.80 3.18
C GLY A 581 22.08 -37.12 3.04
N CYS A 582 22.63 -38.20 3.58
CA CYS A 582 21.99 -39.51 3.55
C CYS A 582 20.81 -39.52 4.52
N GLY A 583 19.62 -39.90 4.03
CA GLY A 583 18.62 -40.52 4.90
C GLY A 583 19.07 -41.95 5.27
N ASP A 584 18.36 -42.57 6.21
CA ASP A 584 18.55 -43.95 6.66
C ASP A 584 19.82 -44.23 7.52
N ALA A 585 19.72 -43.86 8.80
CA ALA A 585 20.35 -44.57 9.93
C ALA A 585 19.50 -44.38 11.20
#